data_AF-A0A7W8VXK3-F1
#
_entry.id   AF-A0A7W8VXK3-F1
#
_cell.length_a   1.000
_cell.length_b   1.000
_cell.length_c   1.000
_cell.angle_alpha   90.00
_cell.angle_beta   90.00
_cell.angle_gamma   90.00
#
_symmetry.space_group_name_H-M   'P 1'
#
loop_
_entity.id
_entity.type
_entity.pdbx_description
1 polymer ?
#
loop_
_entity_poly.entity_id
_entity_poly.type
_entity_poly.pdbx_seq_one_letter_code
_entity_poly.pdbx_strand_id
1 'polypeptide(L)' 'MTTRAVNVAVVGTDVIGAGWVTHFLAHGFAVTATDPSQGAESRLRNWIDDS' A
#
# COMPACT_ATOMS: atom_id res chain seq x y z
N MET A 1 15.34 -22.45 7.27
CA MET A 1 15.73 -21.21 6.56
C MET A 1 14.81 -20.12 7.07
N THR A 2 15.34 -19.10 7.74
CA THR A 2 14.56 -17.93 8.15
C THR A 2 14.31 -17.07 6.91
N THR A 3 13.04 -16.96 6.49
CA THR A 3 12.66 -16.09 5.39
C THR A 3 12.94 -14.64 5.78
N ARG A 4 13.70 -13.92 4.95
CA ARG A 4 13.94 -12.49 5.17
C ARG A 4 12.63 -11.74 4.95
N ALA A 5 12.14 -11.02 5.96
CA ALA A 5 10.94 -10.22 5.82
C ALA A 5 11.18 -9.10 4.78
N VAL A 6 10.28 -9.00 3.80
CA VAL A 6 10.31 -7.94 2.77
C VAL A 6 9.22 -6.93 3.12
N ASN A 7 9.62 -5.66 3.27
CA ASN A 7 8.70 -4.53 3.38
C ASN A 7 8.70 -3.77 2.05
N VAL A 8 7.53 -3.54 1.47
CA VAL A 8 7.37 -2.85 0.20
C VAL A 8 7.11 -1.36 0.44
N ALA A 9 7.90 -0.50 -0.18
CA ALA A 9 7.64 0.94 -0.19
C ALA A 9 6.88 1.34 -1.47
N VAL A 10 5.78 2.07 -1.31
CA VAL A 10 5.00 2.63 -2.43
C VAL A 10 4.99 4.16 -2.31
N VAL A 11 5.38 4.85 -3.38
CA VAL A 11 5.41 6.32 -3.46
C VAL A 11 4.38 6.78 -4.49
N GLY A 12 3.39 7.55 -4.04
CA GLY A 12 2.17 7.87 -4.78
C GLY A 12 1.08 6.84 -4.51
N THR A 13 -0.11 7.29 -4.12
CA THR A 13 -1.23 6.45 -3.68
C THR A 13 -2.55 6.79 -4.38
N ASP A 14 -2.46 7.35 -5.59
CA ASP A 14 -3.58 7.36 -6.54
C ASP A 14 -3.85 5.94 -7.08
N VAL A 15 -4.69 5.81 -8.11
CA VAL A 15 -5.17 4.53 -8.65
C VAL A 15 -4.10 3.43 -8.78
N ILE A 16 -2.96 3.74 -9.42
CA ILE A 16 -1.90 2.75 -9.64
C ILE A 16 -1.23 2.37 -8.32
N GLY A 17 -0.92 3.36 -7.49
CA GLY A 17 -0.28 3.14 -6.19
C GLY A 17 -1.16 2.35 -5.25
N ALA A 18 -2.44 2.71 -5.14
CA ALA A 18 -3.43 2.00 -4.34
C ALA A 18 -3.59 0.55 -4.81
N GLY A 19 -3.65 0.31 -6.12
CA GLY A 19 -3.67 -1.05 -6.68
C GLY A 19 -2.48 -1.90 -6.25
N TRP A 20 -1.26 -1.35 -6.25
CA TRP A 20 -0.07 -2.05 -5.76
C TRP A 20 -0.12 -2.28 -4.25
N VAL A 21 -0.54 -1.30 -3.46
CA VAL A 21 -0.69 -1.46 -2.01
C VAL A 21 -1.65 -2.60 -1.70
N THR A 22 -2.85 -2.60 -2.29
CA THR A 22 -3.83 -3.69 -2.13
C THR A 22 -3.24 -5.04 -2.55
N HIS A 23 -2.57 -5.09 -3.71
CA HIS A 23 -1.96 -6.32 -4.21
C HIS A 23 -0.93 -6.90 -3.22
N PHE A 24 -0.01 -6.07 -2.72
CA PHE A 24 1.04 -6.54 -1.80
C PHE A 24 0.47 -6.92 -0.43
N LEU A 25 -0.49 -6.16 0.10
CA LEU A 25 -1.18 -6.51 1.34
C LEU A 25 -1.91 -7.85 1.22
N ALA A 26 -2.61 -8.09 0.11
CA ALA A 26 -3.30 -9.35 -0.16
C ALA A 26 -2.35 -10.57 -0.21
N HIS A 27 -1.06 -10.36 -0.52
CA HIS A 27 -0.03 -11.40 -0.53
C HIS A 27 0.76 -11.49 0.79
N GLY A 28 0.33 -10.78 1.83
CA GLY A 28 0.92 -10.86 3.17
C GLY A 28 2.23 -10.08 3.33
N PHE A 29 2.55 -9.16 2.41
CA PHE A 29 3.68 -8.26 2.58
C PHE A 29 3.33 -7.13 3.54
N ALA A 30 4.33 -6.67 4.30
CA ALA A 30 4.25 -5.36 4.93
C ALA A 30 4.41 -4.28 3.86
N VAL A 31 3.64 -3.19 3.98
CA VAL A 31 3.68 -2.07 3.03
C VAL A 31 3.81 -0.75 3.79
N THR A 32 4.71 0.12 3.31
CA THR A 32 4.81 1.52 3.71
C THR A 32 4.48 2.39 2.51
N ALA A 33 3.40 3.17 2.59
CA ALA A 33 2.94 4.04 1.51
C ALA A 33 3.10 5.52 1.87
N THR A 34 3.43 6.37 0.88
CA THR A 34 3.53 7.82 1.07
C THR A 34 3.01 8.55 -0.16
N ASP A 35 2.32 9.66 0.05
CA ASP A 35 1.83 10.56 -1.00
C ASP A 35 1.70 11.97 -0.39
N PRO A 36 2.22 13.02 -1.06
CA PRO A 36 2.18 14.39 -0.53
C PRO A 36 0.79 15.02 -0.55
N SER A 37 -0.17 14.41 -1.25
CA SER A 37 -1.51 14.97 -1.43
C SER A 37 -2.28 14.98 -0.10
N GLN A 38 -2.98 16.08 0.18
CA GLN A 38 -3.83 16.17 1.37
C GLN A 38 -4.87 15.05 1.38
N GLY A 39 -4.99 14.36 2.52
CA GLY A 39 -5.96 13.26 2.71
C GLY A 39 -5.63 11.96 1.96
N ALA A 40 -4.42 11.82 1.40
CA ALA A 40 -4.03 10.62 0.67
C ALA A 40 -4.11 9.34 1.51
N GLU A 41 -3.71 9.40 2.78
CA GLU A 41 -3.82 8.24 3.68
C GLU A 41 -5.26 7.75 3.82
N SER A 42 -6.21 8.65 4.10
CA SER A 42 -7.62 8.26 4.25
C SER A 42 -8.20 7.71 2.95
N ARG A 43 -7.88 8.32 1.79
CA ARG A 43 -8.32 7.81 0.49
C ARG A 43 -7.75 6.41 0.21
N LEU A 44 -6.47 6.20 0.49
CA LEU A 44 -5.82 4.90 0.32
C LEU A 44 -6.45 3.84 1.23
N ARG A 45 -6.71 4.17 2.50
CA ARG A 45 -7.36 3.24 3.44
C ARG A 45 -8.76 2.85 2.97
N ASN A 46 -9.57 3.82 2.58
CA ASN A 46 -10.91 3.55 2.02
C ASN A 46 -10.82 2.68 0.76
N TRP A 47 -9.89 2.96 -0.15
CA TRP A 47 -9.68 2.13 -1.34
C TRP A 47 -9.38 0.68 -0.97
N ILE A 48 -8.50 0.44 0.01
CA ILE A 48 -8.13 -0.91 0.47
C ILE A 48 -9.34 -1.62 1.08
N ASP A 49 -10.11 -0.93 1.92
CA ASP A 49 -11.29 -1.51 2.58
C ASP A 49 -12.41 -1.84 1.57
N ASP A 50 -12.50 -1.08 0.48
CA ASP A 50 -13.49 -1.26 -0.60
C ASP A 50 -13.03 -2.22 -1.71
N SER A 51 -11.77 -2.71 -1.69
CA SER A 51 -11.19 -3.61 -2.71
C SER A 51 -11.23 -5.09 -2.32
#